data_AF-A0A352MFG5-F1
#
_entry.id   AF-A0A352MFG5-F1
#
_cell.length_a   1.000
_cell.length_b   1.000
_cell.length_c   1.000
_cell.angle_alpha   90.00
_cell.angle_beta   90.00
_cell.angle_gamma   90.00
#
_symmetry.space_group_name_H-M   'P 1'
#
loop_
_entity.id
_entity.type
_entity.pdbx_description
1 polymer ?
#
loop_
_entity_poly.entity_id
_entity_poly.type
_entity_poly.pdbx_seq_one_letter_code
_entity_poly.pdbx_strand_id
1 'polypeptide(L)'
;MILKRKFIKPERSVILSVMLLLWNLSGSGQGVTVSSGTIFIAAEGNIVLQGNVTNNGSWVNQTSTVIFSGNTQLLNGTTPISFNNIIVDPGSTTTITTPGQSLAGILLCNGILNADGHLTMLSTDSQTSLIDGSGTGEVNGNVIMQRYLFSGFGYKYLSSPFQAATVFEFSDNMKLADPFPAFYSYDESRTTTGWVTYIDPAGILNPMQGYAVNFGDTETPIVFDVTGVVNNGSLSATLYNHNNTYSQGFNLIGNPYPSPIDWDSPSGWTKTNIDNALYYFETSTTDQYGGTYVTYAEGVSSNGLATNLIPSMQGFFVHVTDGTWPVTGILAMDNSVRVTDLTHPLTKSEVDSKSLIRLTAEFSDDTVSVDPVVIYFDDKATIEFDGQLDALKLMNTDFMVPNLYTVGSDGTKLSISALPVISDTLYKVPLGLKINRDGNIIFKISSLEGDLTDMEIFISDIVAKSENDLLSGKDYRLDLTEGIYENRFFLNFRNVGTGIPDYEAGNDLFSVYCTHGILKLKINTLPAKDGTLLISSLTGQVPIIKKYYGPGYYELNPGLKNGVYIVSFLSGTKRCSKKIFIQ
;
A
#
# COMPACT_ATOMS: atom_id res chain seq x y z
N MET A 1 -57.77 -54.31 43.27
CA MET A 1 -57.13 -54.01 41.97
C MET A 1 -56.73 -52.54 42.00
N ILE A 2 -55.43 -52.28 42.12
CA ILE A 2 -54.84 -50.95 42.31
C ILE A 2 -54.61 -50.34 40.92
N LEU A 3 -55.12 -49.14 40.65
CA LEU A 3 -54.67 -48.29 39.55
C LEU A 3 -54.52 -46.86 40.05
N LYS A 4 -53.26 -46.43 40.13
CA LYS A 4 -52.80 -45.12 40.60
C LYS A 4 -53.25 -44.01 39.64
N ARG A 5 -53.77 -42.91 40.20
CA ARG A 5 -53.89 -41.61 39.52
C ARG A 5 -52.50 -41.12 39.06
N LYS A 6 -52.35 -40.81 37.78
CA LYS A 6 -51.31 -39.90 37.28
C LYS A 6 -51.95 -38.54 37.02
N PHE A 7 -51.62 -37.56 37.85
CA PHE A 7 -51.80 -36.15 37.55
C PHE A 7 -50.76 -35.76 36.50
N ILE A 8 -51.19 -35.24 35.36
CA ILE A 8 -50.32 -34.53 34.41
C ILE A 8 -50.45 -33.04 34.77
N LYS A 9 -49.34 -32.44 35.22
CA LYS A 9 -49.23 -30.97 35.38
C LYS A 9 -49.25 -30.33 33.98
N PRO A 10 -49.83 -29.13 33.81
CA PRO A 10 -49.60 -28.35 32.60
C PRO A 10 -48.21 -27.73 32.72
N GLU A 11 -47.21 -28.29 32.03
CA GLU A 11 -46.00 -27.54 31.75
C GLU A 11 -46.35 -26.44 30.75
N ARG A 12 -46.40 -25.22 31.26
CA ARG A 12 -46.34 -23.99 30.45
C ARG A 12 -44.98 -23.95 29.78
N SER A 13 -44.95 -24.25 28.48
CA SER A 13 -44.10 -23.62 27.47
C SER A 13 -44.39 -24.28 26.14
N VAL A 14 -45.38 -23.75 25.40
CA VAL A 14 -45.46 -24.02 23.97
C VAL A 14 -44.35 -23.18 23.34
N ILE A 15 -43.21 -23.81 23.03
CA ILE A 15 -42.25 -23.22 22.09
C ILE A 15 -42.90 -23.29 20.72
N LEU A 16 -43.56 -22.20 20.32
CA LEU A 16 -44.03 -22.02 18.96
C LEU A 16 -42.83 -21.58 18.12
N SER A 17 -42.01 -22.53 17.67
CA SER A 17 -40.98 -22.25 16.66
C SER A 17 -41.67 -22.01 15.32
N VAL A 18 -42.05 -20.76 15.04
CA VAL A 18 -42.38 -20.34 13.67
C VAL A 18 -41.06 -20.17 12.93
N MET A 19 -40.61 -21.24 12.28
CA MET A 19 -39.49 -21.17 11.34
C MET A 19 -40.01 -20.55 10.05
N LEU A 20 -39.95 -19.23 9.94
CA LEU A 20 -40.28 -18.52 8.71
C LEU A 20 -39.10 -18.66 7.73
N LEU A 21 -39.09 -19.75 6.96
CA LEU A 21 -38.16 -19.99 5.87
C LEU A 21 -38.57 -19.12 4.67
N LEU A 22 -38.06 -17.88 4.60
CA LEU A 22 -38.19 -17.04 3.41
C LEU A 22 -37.16 -17.48 2.37
N TRP A 23 -37.53 -18.44 1.51
CA TRP A 23 -36.70 -18.84 0.37
C TRP A 23 -36.87 -17.79 -0.73
N ASN A 24 -35.81 -17.01 -1.01
CA ASN A 24 -35.62 -16.23 -2.24
C ASN A 24 -36.88 -15.58 -2.84
N LEU A 25 -37.67 -14.92 -2.00
CA LEU A 25 -38.73 -13.99 -2.38
C LEU A 25 -38.50 -12.73 -1.57
N SER A 26 -38.37 -11.58 -2.23
CA SER A 26 -38.28 -10.26 -1.61
C SER A 26 -39.56 -10.01 -0.80
N GLY A 27 -39.54 -10.42 0.48
CA GLY A 27 -40.65 -10.22 1.40
C GLY A 27 -40.69 -8.75 1.82
N SER A 28 -41.68 -8.01 1.33
CA SER A 28 -42.04 -6.70 1.87
C SER A 28 -42.71 -6.90 3.23
N GLY A 29 -41.96 -6.80 4.33
CA GLY A 29 -42.54 -6.83 5.68
C GLY A 29 -43.15 -5.46 6.04
N GLN A 30 -44.38 -5.43 6.57
CA GLN A 30 -44.98 -4.20 7.14
C GLN A 30 -44.26 -3.71 8.42
N GLY A 31 -43.24 -4.42 8.90
CA GLY A 31 -42.53 -4.21 10.17
C GLY A 31 -42.21 -5.55 10.84
N VAL A 32 -41.37 -5.56 11.88
CA VAL A 32 -41.01 -6.75 12.65
C VAL A 32 -41.07 -6.44 14.14
N THR A 33 -41.76 -7.28 14.92
CA THR A 33 -41.74 -7.23 16.39
C THR A 33 -41.21 -8.55 16.94
N VAL A 34 -40.03 -8.49 17.58
CA VAL A 34 -39.45 -9.63 18.31
C VAL A 34 -39.84 -9.48 19.77
N SER A 35 -40.71 -10.37 20.25
CA SER A 35 -41.19 -10.32 21.63
C SER A 35 -40.14 -10.86 22.61
N SER A 36 -40.24 -10.45 23.89
CA SER A 36 -39.38 -11.02 24.95
C SER A 36 -39.44 -12.54 24.97
N GLY A 37 -38.28 -13.18 25.09
CA GLY A 37 -38.13 -14.64 25.02
C GLY A 37 -38.19 -15.24 23.62
N THR A 38 -38.34 -14.42 22.56
CA THR A 38 -38.25 -14.86 21.16
C THR A 38 -36.86 -14.60 20.59
N ILE A 39 -36.40 -15.50 19.72
CA ILE A 39 -35.16 -15.32 18.94
C ILE A 39 -35.55 -15.14 17.48
N PHE A 40 -35.11 -14.04 16.88
CA PHE A 40 -35.14 -13.85 15.44
C PHE A 40 -33.74 -14.13 14.87
N ILE A 41 -33.63 -15.11 13.99
CA ILE A 41 -32.36 -15.48 13.36
C ILE A 41 -32.39 -14.96 11.93
N ALA A 42 -31.52 -14.00 11.66
CA ALA A 42 -31.32 -13.41 10.35
C ALA A 42 -30.10 -14.06 9.68
N ALA A 43 -30.34 -15.12 8.91
CA ALA A 43 -29.31 -15.90 8.23
C ALA A 43 -29.34 -15.64 6.71
N GLU A 44 -28.30 -15.00 6.19
CA GLU A 44 -28.09 -14.66 4.77
C GLU A 44 -29.22 -13.83 4.12
N GLY A 45 -28.93 -13.19 2.99
CA GLY A 45 -29.91 -12.44 2.20
C GLY A 45 -30.38 -11.10 2.79
N ASN A 46 -31.45 -10.56 2.21
CA ASN A 46 -31.99 -9.24 2.53
C ASN A 46 -33.28 -9.33 3.36
N ILE A 47 -33.36 -8.55 4.43
CA ILE A 47 -34.57 -8.36 5.25
C ILE A 47 -35.13 -6.97 4.95
N VAL A 48 -36.19 -6.92 4.13
CA VAL A 48 -36.81 -5.66 3.69
C VAL A 48 -37.98 -5.30 4.61
N LEU A 49 -37.88 -4.15 5.26
CA LEU A 49 -38.80 -3.67 6.28
C LEU A 49 -39.41 -2.34 5.84
N GLN A 50 -40.73 -2.27 5.76
CA GLN A 50 -41.50 -1.07 5.37
C GLN A 50 -42.25 -0.41 6.54
N GLY A 51 -42.24 -1.01 7.73
CA GLY A 51 -42.70 -0.36 8.95
C GLY A 51 -41.80 -0.63 10.14
N ASN A 52 -42.25 -0.29 11.35
CA ASN A 52 -41.40 -0.24 12.53
C ASN A 52 -40.76 -1.59 12.87
N VAL A 53 -39.54 -1.51 13.41
CA VAL A 53 -38.84 -2.63 14.03
C VAL A 53 -38.92 -2.46 15.53
N THR A 54 -39.31 -3.50 16.26
CA THR A 54 -39.35 -3.50 17.72
C THR A 54 -38.70 -4.76 18.25
N ASN A 55 -37.50 -4.65 18.82
CA ASN A 55 -36.80 -5.79 19.40
C ASN A 55 -36.83 -5.77 20.93
N ASN A 56 -37.66 -6.64 21.51
CA ASN A 56 -37.69 -6.91 22.94
C ASN A 56 -37.17 -8.32 23.28
N GLY A 57 -36.75 -9.09 22.26
CA GLY A 57 -36.20 -10.43 22.40
C GLY A 57 -34.72 -10.46 22.06
N SER A 58 -34.29 -11.50 21.32
CA SER A 58 -32.94 -11.63 20.79
C SER A 58 -32.96 -11.58 19.26
N TRP A 59 -32.08 -10.78 18.68
CA TRP A 59 -31.85 -10.71 17.24
C TRP A 59 -30.45 -11.21 16.94
N VAL A 60 -30.35 -12.37 16.30
CA VAL A 60 -29.08 -12.98 15.91
C VAL A 60 -28.88 -12.75 14.42
N ASN A 61 -28.07 -11.77 14.06
CA ASN A 61 -27.72 -11.51 12.67
C ASN A 61 -26.41 -12.22 12.31
N GLN A 62 -26.46 -13.17 11.38
CA GLN A 62 -25.27 -13.90 10.95
C GLN A 62 -24.57 -13.19 9.80
N THR A 63 -25.28 -12.94 8.70
CA THR A 63 -24.72 -12.34 7.47
C THR A 63 -25.75 -11.52 6.67
N SER A 64 -26.92 -11.23 7.24
CA SER A 64 -28.00 -10.58 6.51
C SER A 64 -27.84 -9.06 6.39
N THR A 65 -28.39 -8.51 5.31
CA THR A 65 -28.56 -7.06 5.12
C THR A 65 -29.97 -6.65 5.52
N VAL A 66 -30.10 -5.69 6.44
CA VAL A 66 -31.41 -5.12 6.82
C VAL A 66 -31.67 -3.87 6.00
N ILE A 67 -32.80 -3.85 5.28
CA ILE A 67 -33.18 -2.77 4.37
C ILE A 67 -34.41 -2.07 4.94
N PHE A 68 -34.26 -0.80 5.31
CA PHE A 68 -35.34 0.08 5.72
C PHE A 68 -35.90 0.81 4.49
N SER A 69 -37.16 0.53 4.15
CA SER A 69 -37.80 0.93 2.89
C SER A 69 -39.18 1.57 3.06
N GLY A 70 -39.57 1.87 4.31
CA GLY A 70 -40.82 2.54 4.64
C GLY A 70 -40.67 4.05 4.75
N ASN A 71 -41.74 4.81 4.46
CA ASN A 71 -41.74 6.28 4.48
C ASN A 71 -41.23 6.87 5.81
N THR A 72 -41.75 6.38 6.94
CA THR A 72 -41.29 6.76 8.28
C THR A 72 -41.29 5.52 9.16
N GLN A 73 -40.13 5.19 9.72
CA GLN A 73 -39.92 3.98 10.50
C GLN A 73 -39.16 4.29 11.77
N LEU A 74 -39.48 3.54 12.81
CA LEU A 74 -38.78 3.55 14.08
C LEU A 74 -38.11 2.20 14.31
N LEU A 75 -36.85 2.24 14.76
CA LEU A 75 -36.13 1.11 15.33
C LEU A 75 -36.17 1.22 16.86
N ASN A 76 -37.17 0.54 17.44
CA ASN A 76 -37.52 0.55 18.85
C ASN A 76 -37.21 -0.78 19.55
N GLY A 77 -37.51 -0.81 20.85
CA GLY A 77 -37.46 -1.99 21.70
C GLY A 77 -36.58 -1.79 22.94
N THR A 78 -36.43 -2.85 23.73
CA THR A 78 -35.57 -2.86 24.92
C THR A 78 -34.23 -3.52 24.68
N THR A 79 -34.06 -4.25 23.58
CA THR A 79 -32.83 -4.97 23.26
C THR A 79 -32.25 -4.43 21.95
N PRO A 80 -30.98 -3.98 21.92
CA PRO A 80 -30.36 -3.52 20.69
C PRO A 80 -30.17 -4.66 19.68
N ILE A 81 -29.98 -4.29 18.42
CA ILE A 81 -29.66 -5.20 17.33
C ILE A 81 -28.21 -4.96 16.90
N SER A 82 -27.46 -6.04 16.71
CA SER A 82 -26.19 -6.03 16.00
C SER A 82 -26.45 -6.35 14.52
N PHE A 83 -26.22 -5.37 13.66
CA PHE A 83 -26.41 -5.45 12.22
C PHE A 83 -25.11 -5.87 11.53
N ASN A 84 -25.22 -6.67 10.46
CA ASN A 84 -24.12 -6.88 9.53
C ASN A 84 -24.06 -5.75 8.52
N ASN A 85 -25.13 -5.56 7.74
CA ASN A 85 -25.27 -4.44 6.82
C ASN A 85 -26.62 -3.75 7.01
N ILE A 86 -26.65 -2.44 6.78
CA ILE A 86 -27.87 -1.63 6.77
C ILE A 86 -27.97 -0.93 5.41
N ILE A 87 -29.17 -0.97 4.82
CA ILE A 87 -29.55 -0.10 3.71
C ILE A 87 -30.74 0.74 4.16
N VAL A 88 -30.69 2.04 3.93
CA VAL A 88 -31.86 2.93 4.05
C VAL A 88 -32.23 3.36 2.64
N ASP A 89 -33.36 2.87 2.13
CA ASP A 89 -33.78 3.10 0.74
C ASP A 89 -34.20 4.56 0.50
N PRO A 90 -34.19 5.01 -0.77
CA PRO A 90 -34.71 6.31 -1.16
C PRO A 90 -36.13 6.55 -0.64
N GLY A 91 -36.36 7.72 -0.03
CA GLY A 91 -37.66 8.10 0.53
C GLY A 91 -37.98 7.50 1.90
N SER A 92 -37.12 6.64 2.45
CA SER A 92 -37.26 6.17 3.83
C SER A 92 -36.70 7.18 4.83
N THR A 93 -37.43 7.42 5.92
CA THR A 93 -36.92 8.09 7.12
C THR A 93 -36.94 7.11 8.29
N THR A 94 -35.77 6.62 8.68
CA THR A 94 -35.61 5.67 9.79
C THR A 94 -34.99 6.36 10.99
N THR A 95 -35.64 6.26 12.16
CA THR A 95 -35.14 6.82 13.41
C THR A 95 -34.80 5.71 14.38
N ILE A 96 -33.56 5.70 14.87
CA ILE A 96 -33.13 4.80 15.94
C ILE A 96 -33.55 5.43 17.27
N THR A 97 -34.33 4.71 18.07
CA THR A 97 -34.81 5.17 19.38
C THR A 97 -34.26 4.33 20.52
N THR A 98 -33.81 3.10 20.24
CA THR A 98 -33.20 2.20 21.21
C THR A 98 -31.68 2.36 21.16
N PRO A 99 -31.03 2.81 22.25
CA PRO A 99 -29.57 2.92 22.32
C PRO A 99 -28.85 1.59 22.14
N GLY A 100 -27.59 1.65 21.72
CA GLY A 100 -26.69 0.49 21.67
C GLY A 100 -26.83 -0.37 20.41
N GLN A 101 -27.45 0.13 19.34
CA GLN A 101 -27.39 -0.54 18.04
C GLN A 101 -25.93 -0.59 17.57
N SER A 102 -25.56 -1.66 16.89
CA SER A 102 -24.20 -1.81 16.38
C SER A 102 -24.20 -2.29 14.94
N LEU A 103 -23.20 -1.88 14.17
CA LEU A 103 -23.00 -2.27 12.78
C LEU A 103 -21.60 -2.83 12.60
N ALA A 104 -21.48 -4.02 12.03
CA ALA A 104 -20.18 -4.64 11.74
C ALA A 104 -19.68 -4.31 10.32
N GLY A 105 -20.57 -4.25 9.33
CA GLY A 105 -20.25 -4.05 7.91
C GLY A 105 -20.62 -2.65 7.42
N ILE A 106 -21.44 -2.59 6.37
CA ILE A 106 -21.67 -1.38 5.57
C ILE A 106 -23.04 -0.75 5.87
N LEU A 107 -23.06 0.57 6.03
CA LEU A 107 -24.26 1.39 5.98
C LEU A 107 -24.35 2.11 4.62
N LEU A 108 -25.32 1.73 3.79
CA LEU A 108 -25.69 2.48 2.58
C LEU A 108 -26.95 3.31 2.85
N CYS A 109 -26.81 4.63 2.89
CA CYS A 109 -27.92 5.53 3.17
C CYS A 109 -28.36 6.29 1.90
N ASN A 110 -29.53 5.95 1.36
CA ASN A 110 -30.18 6.65 0.25
C ASN A 110 -31.45 7.41 0.69
N GLY A 111 -31.88 7.24 1.94
CA GLY A 111 -32.97 7.99 2.59
C GLY A 111 -32.44 8.87 3.72
N ILE A 112 -33.09 8.84 4.88
CA ILE A 112 -32.65 9.53 6.10
C ILE A 112 -32.53 8.51 7.23
N LEU A 113 -31.35 8.43 7.85
CA LEU A 113 -31.13 7.71 9.09
C LEU A 113 -30.87 8.70 10.23
N ASN A 114 -31.79 8.80 11.19
CA ASN A 114 -31.56 9.55 12.42
C ASN A 114 -30.94 8.60 13.46
N ALA A 115 -29.63 8.70 13.65
CA ALA A 115 -28.84 7.83 14.52
C ALA A 115 -28.85 8.26 16.00
N ASP A 116 -28.88 9.57 16.27
CA ASP A 116 -29.02 10.18 17.62
C ASP A 116 -28.08 9.62 18.72
N GLY A 117 -26.87 9.20 18.35
CA GLY A 117 -25.89 8.59 19.26
C GLY A 117 -26.21 7.14 19.64
N HIS A 118 -27.12 6.49 18.92
CA HIS A 118 -27.58 5.12 19.22
C HIS A 118 -26.98 4.06 18.30
N LEU A 119 -26.18 4.45 17.30
CA LEU A 119 -25.49 3.53 16.40
C LEU A 119 -23.98 3.57 16.63
N THR A 120 -23.41 2.39 16.90
CA THR A 120 -21.96 2.16 16.97
C THR A 120 -21.46 1.41 15.73
N MET A 121 -20.55 2.02 14.99
CA MET A 121 -19.79 1.41 13.91
C MET A 121 -18.65 0.61 14.53
N LEU A 122 -18.70 -0.72 14.44
CA LEU A 122 -17.77 -1.61 15.11
C LEU A 122 -16.43 -1.70 14.38
N SER A 123 -15.37 -1.96 15.15
CA SER A 123 -14.03 -2.25 14.63
C SER A 123 -13.40 -3.40 15.40
N THR A 124 -12.87 -4.37 14.67
CA THR A 124 -12.20 -5.58 15.16
C THR A 124 -10.85 -5.76 14.47
N ASP A 125 -10.11 -6.80 14.85
CA ASP A 125 -8.89 -7.22 14.16
C ASP A 125 -9.11 -7.64 12.70
N SER A 126 -10.33 -8.04 12.35
CA SER A 126 -10.71 -8.50 11.02
C SER A 126 -11.34 -7.44 10.13
N GLN A 127 -12.06 -6.46 10.69
CA GLN A 127 -12.77 -5.46 9.90
C GLN A 127 -13.13 -4.19 10.67
N THR A 128 -13.38 -3.11 9.94
CA THR A 128 -13.97 -1.86 10.46
C THR A 128 -15.20 -1.50 9.66
N SER A 129 -16.30 -1.24 10.36
CA SER A 129 -17.57 -0.80 9.77
C SER A 129 -17.42 0.57 9.11
N LEU A 130 -18.17 0.81 8.03
CA LEU A 130 -18.10 2.03 7.24
C LEU A 130 -19.47 2.50 6.74
N ILE A 131 -19.55 3.78 6.41
CA ILE A 131 -20.68 4.35 5.66
C ILE A 131 -20.27 4.44 4.19
N ASP A 132 -21.08 3.88 3.31
CA ASP A 132 -20.85 3.89 1.86
C ASP A 132 -20.99 5.31 1.30
N GLY A 133 -19.94 5.80 0.62
CA GLY A 133 -19.91 7.13 0.02
C GLY A 133 -20.83 7.32 -1.19
N SER A 134 -21.31 6.22 -1.79
CA SER A 134 -22.28 6.28 -2.90
C SER A 134 -23.71 6.59 -2.45
N GLY A 135 -23.96 6.61 -1.14
CA GLY A 135 -25.25 6.96 -0.56
C GLY A 135 -25.72 8.36 -0.97
N THR A 136 -26.98 8.43 -1.39
CA THR A 136 -27.64 9.69 -1.82
C THR A 136 -28.43 10.38 -0.70
N GLY A 137 -28.45 9.77 0.49
CA GLY A 137 -29.21 10.19 1.65
C GLY A 137 -28.37 10.89 2.74
N GLU A 138 -28.95 10.99 3.93
CA GLU A 138 -28.36 11.65 5.08
C GLU A 138 -28.35 10.76 6.33
N VAL A 139 -27.21 10.74 7.03
CA VAL A 139 -27.08 10.16 8.37
C VAL A 139 -27.02 11.31 9.37
N ASN A 140 -28.10 11.50 10.10
CA ASN A 140 -28.33 12.62 11.01
C ASN A 140 -28.10 12.24 12.47
N GLY A 141 -27.61 13.21 13.25
CA GLY A 141 -27.27 13.02 14.65
C GLY A 141 -25.93 12.29 14.84
N ASN A 142 -25.60 12.04 16.10
CA ASN A 142 -24.32 11.44 16.43
C ASN A 142 -24.26 9.96 16.03
N VAL A 143 -23.08 9.52 15.62
CA VAL A 143 -22.69 8.11 15.45
C VAL A 143 -21.43 7.90 16.26
N ILE A 144 -21.28 6.71 16.84
CA ILE A 144 -20.06 6.29 17.55
C ILE A 144 -19.25 5.46 16.56
N MET A 145 -18.00 5.83 16.29
CA MET A 145 -17.12 5.06 15.40
C MET A 145 -15.94 4.50 16.17
N GLN A 146 -15.82 3.17 16.19
CA GLN A 146 -14.71 2.48 16.81
C GLN A 146 -13.53 2.35 15.85
N ARG A 147 -12.33 2.25 16.42
CA ARG A 147 -11.13 1.83 15.71
C ARG A 147 -10.29 0.88 16.55
N TYR A 148 -10.08 -0.31 16.01
CA TYR A 148 -9.18 -1.32 16.55
C TYR A 148 -7.73 -0.97 16.23
N LEU A 149 -6.89 -1.04 17.25
CA LEU A 149 -5.45 -0.98 17.17
C LEU A 149 -4.91 -2.34 17.61
N PHE A 150 -4.07 -2.96 16.77
CA PHE A 150 -3.40 -4.21 17.11
C PHE A 150 -2.50 -4.06 18.35
N SER A 151 -2.01 -2.85 18.60
CA SER A 151 -1.22 -2.48 19.77
C SER A 151 -1.52 -1.04 20.16
N GLY A 152 -1.73 -0.79 21.45
CA GLY A 152 -1.80 0.55 22.04
C GLY A 152 -0.43 1.22 22.22
N PHE A 153 0.66 0.61 21.77
CA PHE A 153 2.00 1.14 21.99
C PHE A 153 2.29 2.33 21.10
N GLY A 154 2.69 3.45 21.69
CA GLY A 154 3.21 4.64 21.04
C GLY A 154 2.21 5.44 20.21
N TYR A 155 2.76 6.36 19.40
CA TYR A 155 1.97 7.27 18.58
C TYR A 155 1.20 6.56 17.46
N LYS A 156 0.01 7.08 17.18
CA LYS A 156 -0.76 6.85 15.95
C LYS A 156 -1.12 8.21 15.38
N TYR A 157 -1.07 8.34 14.06
CA TYR A 157 -1.55 9.55 13.40
C TYR A 157 -3.00 9.33 13.02
N LEU A 158 -3.87 10.15 13.59
CA LEU A 158 -5.31 10.01 13.52
C LEU A 158 -5.97 11.24 12.90
N SER A 159 -7.18 11.08 12.38
CA SER A 159 -8.03 12.17 11.89
C SER A 159 -9.49 11.91 12.27
N SER A 160 -10.28 12.97 12.37
CA SER A 160 -11.70 12.87 12.73
C SER A 160 -12.58 12.67 11.48
N PRO A 161 -13.42 11.62 11.45
CA PRO A 161 -14.46 11.46 10.42
C PRO A 161 -15.72 12.27 10.73
N PHE A 162 -15.67 13.14 11.73
CA PHE A 162 -16.79 13.92 12.26
C PHE A 162 -16.59 15.42 12.07
N GLN A 163 -17.70 16.16 11.98
CA GLN A 163 -17.70 17.59 11.70
C GLN A 163 -17.09 18.44 12.83
N ALA A 164 -17.32 18.04 14.08
CA ALA A 164 -16.89 18.79 15.26
C ALA A 164 -16.76 17.91 16.52
N ALA A 165 -16.26 16.67 16.36
CA ALA A 165 -15.84 15.88 17.52
C ALA A 165 -14.74 16.62 18.29
N THR A 166 -14.55 16.32 19.57
CA THR A 166 -13.58 17.04 20.40
C THR A 166 -12.52 16.10 20.95
N VAL A 167 -11.40 16.66 21.40
CA VAL A 167 -10.32 15.90 22.05
C VAL A 167 -10.82 15.13 23.29
N PHE A 168 -11.93 15.56 23.92
CA PHE A 168 -12.56 14.85 25.04
C PHE A 168 -12.92 13.38 24.72
N GLU A 169 -13.15 13.05 23.46
CA GLU A 169 -13.48 11.67 23.03
C GLU A 169 -12.35 10.68 23.33
N PHE A 170 -11.12 11.14 23.54
CA PHE A 170 -9.98 10.29 23.91
C PHE A 170 -9.73 10.20 25.43
N SER A 171 -10.54 10.87 26.26
CA SER A 171 -10.29 11.02 27.70
C SER A 171 -10.45 9.73 28.52
N ASP A 172 -11.09 8.72 27.95
CA ASP A 172 -11.20 7.37 28.52
C ASP A 172 -10.02 6.46 28.14
N ASN A 173 -9.29 6.80 27.07
CA ASN A 173 -8.09 6.08 26.64
C ASN A 173 -6.79 6.70 27.17
N MET A 174 -6.77 8.02 27.44
CA MET A 174 -5.56 8.72 27.87
C MET A 174 -5.83 9.87 28.84
N LYS A 175 -4.77 10.30 29.53
CA LYS A 175 -4.80 11.51 30.36
C LYS A 175 -4.46 12.72 29.50
N LEU A 176 -5.48 13.51 29.15
CA LEU A 176 -5.27 14.71 28.33
C LEU A 176 -4.43 15.78 29.06
N ALA A 177 -4.64 15.98 30.36
CA ALA A 177 -3.88 16.95 31.16
C ALA A 177 -2.60 16.36 31.79
N ASP A 178 -1.81 15.59 31.04
CA ASP A 178 -0.54 15.04 31.50
C ASP A 178 0.63 16.02 31.26
N PRO A 179 1.62 16.13 32.18
CA PRO A 179 2.85 16.89 31.95
C PRO A 179 3.62 16.48 30.68
N PHE A 180 3.44 15.25 30.22
CA PHE A 180 3.92 14.77 28.92
C PHE A 180 2.71 14.63 27.99
N PRO A 181 2.45 15.63 27.13
CA PRO A 181 1.25 15.61 26.31
C PRO A 181 1.24 14.38 25.41
N ALA A 182 0.10 13.70 25.36
CA ALA A 182 -0.13 12.54 24.49
C ALA A 182 -0.77 12.94 23.15
N PHE A 183 -1.13 14.21 22.96
CA PHE A 183 -1.93 14.67 21.82
C PHE A 183 -1.34 15.94 21.21
N TYR A 184 -1.05 15.90 19.91
CA TYR A 184 -0.47 17.02 19.16
C TYR A 184 -1.19 17.24 17.84
N SER A 185 -1.31 18.52 17.49
CA SER A 185 -1.57 18.96 16.12
C SER A 185 -0.25 19.34 15.45
N TYR A 186 -0.27 19.49 14.13
CA TYR A 186 0.88 19.93 13.35
C TYR A 186 0.59 21.26 12.67
N ASP A 187 1.52 22.21 12.79
CA ASP A 187 1.48 23.53 12.17
C ASP A 187 2.77 23.76 11.36
N GLU A 188 2.65 23.65 10.04
CA GLU A 188 3.77 23.76 9.09
C GLU A 188 4.43 25.14 9.12
N SER A 189 3.69 26.19 9.53
CA SER A 189 4.20 27.56 9.53
C SER A 189 5.22 27.85 10.64
N ARG A 190 5.41 26.91 11.57
CA ARG A 190 6.32 27.10 12.71
C ARG A 190 7.78 27.01 12.30
N THR A 191 8.59 27.87 12.91
CA THR A 191 10.06 27.84 12.80
C THR A 191 10.70 26.80 13.75
N THR A 192 9.89 26.03 14.49
CA THR A 192 10.29 24.90 15.34
C THR A 192 9.78 23.59 14.72
N THR A 193 9.73 22.49 15.47
CA THR A 193 9.36 21.13 15.01
C THR A 193 7.97 20.96 14.34
N GLY A 194 7.17 22.00 14.17
CA GLY A 194 5.79 21.93 13.68
C GLY A 194 4.76 21.42 14.69
N TRP A 195 5.16 20.57 15.63
CA TRP A 195 4.26 20.00 16.64
C TRP A 195 3.75 21.03 17.65
N VAL A 196 2.44 21.04 17.86
CA VAL A 196 1.74 21.90 18.83
C VAL A 196 0.89 21.02 19.74
N THR A 197 1.13 21.11 21.05
CA THR A 197 0.32 20.43 22.06
C THR A 197 -1.16 20.75 21.88
N TYR A 198 -2.00 19.73 21.81
CA TYR A 198 -3.44 19.86 21.48
C TYR A 198 -4.29 19.00 22.42
N ILE A 199 -4.24 19.33 23.72
CA ILE A 199 -4.81 18.52 24.81
C ILE A 199 -6.05 19.13 25.48
N ASP A 200 -6.53 20.29 25.01
CA ASP A 200 -7.75 20.90 25.54
C ASP A 200 -8.94 19.98 25.23
N PRO A 201 -9.67 19.44 26.22
CA PRO A 201 -10.82 18.57 25.96
C PRO A 201 -11.90 19.25 25.11
N ALA A 202 -12.02 20.57 25.15
CA ALA A 202 -12.95 21.34 24.30
C ALA A 202 -12.40 21.62 22.89
N GLY A 203 -11.14 21.28 22.61
CA GLY A 203 -10.51 21.43 21.31
C GLY A 203 -11.21 20.60 20.25
N ILE A 204 -11.58 21.23 19.15
CA ILE A 204 -12.27 20.58 18.03
C ILE A 204 -11.27 19.76 17.20
N LEU A 205 -11.64 18.55 16.83
CA LEU A 205 -10.94 17.74 15.84
C LEU A 205 -11.45 18.15 14.46
N ASN A 206 -10.70 19.02 13.78
CA ASN A 206 -11.12 19.62 12.53
C ASN A 206 -11.11 18.57 11.41
N PRO A 207 -12.14 18.54 10.53
CA PRO A 207 -12.10 17.73 9.33
C PRO A 207 -10.84 18.01 8.50
N MET A 208 -10.32 16.98 7.84
CA MET A 208 -9.08 16.99 7.05
C MET A 208 -7.78 17.18 7.85
N GLN A 209 -7.83 17.54 9.14
CA GLN A 209 -6.63 17.71 9.95
C GLN A 209 -6.21 16.38 10.59
N GLY A 210 -4.91 16.08 10.53
CA GLY A 210 -4.35 14.95 11.26
C GLY A 210 -3.73 15.37 12.60
N TYR A 211 -3.67 14.42 13.52
CA TYR A 211 -3.19 14.58 14.88
C TYR A 211 -2.29 13.41 15.27
N ALA A 212 -1.24 13.68 16.03
CA ALA A 212 -0.42 12.63 16.64
C ALA A 212 -0.93 12.31 18.05
N VAL A 213 -1.31 11.06 18.27
CA VAL A 213 -1.95 10.60 19.50
C VAL A 213 -1.18 9.40 20.07
N ASN A 214 -0.63 9.53 21.28
CA ASN A 214 0.10 8.49 21.97
C ASN A 214 -0.82 7.69 22.89
N PHE A 215 -0.91 6.39 22.67
CA PHE A 215 -1.74 5.49 23.47
C PHE A 215 -0.99 4.84 24.65
N GLY A 216 0.28 5.22 24.86
CA GLY A 216 1.12 4.77 25.98
C GLY A 216 2.10 3.66 25.61
N ASP A 217 2.51 2.87 26.60
CA ASP A 217 3.54 1.84 26.50
C ASP A 217 2.98 0.41 26.48
N THR A 218 1.67 0.26 26.26
CA THR A 218 1.02 -1.06 26.30
C THR A 218 0.95 -1.69 24.92
N GLU A 219 1.56 -2.86 24.76
CA GLU A 219 1.50 -3.63 23.50
C GLU A 219 0.16 -4.34 23.27
N THR A 220 -0.75 -4.31 24.24
CA THR A 220 -2.05 -4.99 24.13
C THR A 220 -2.94 -4.29 23.10
N PRO A 221 -3.72 -5.06 22.31
CA PRO A 221 -4.71 -4.47 21.43
C PRO A 221 -5.71 -3.61 22.20
N ILE A 222 -6.12 -2.50 21.60
CA ILE A 222 -7.14 -1.60 22.15
C ILE A 222 -8.17 -1.26 21.08
N VAL A 223 -9.38 -0.91 21.50
CA VAL A 223 -10.40 -0.31 20.66
C VAL A 223 -10.72 1.04 21.28
N PHE A 224 -10.47 2.11 20.55
CA PHE A 224 -10.92 3.44 20.94
C PHE A 224 -12.12 3.83 20.09
N ASP A 225 -12.87 4.83 20.53
CA ASP A 225 -13.99 5.36 19.77
C ASP A 225 -14.07 6.87 19.81
N VAL A 226 -14.74 7.43 18.81
CA VAL A 226 -15.04 8.86 18.72
C VAL A 226 -16.50 8.99 18.33
N THR A 227 -17.21 9.90 18.98
CA THR A 227 -18.62 10.18 18.73
C THR A 227 -18.80 11.55 18.08
N GLY A 228 -19.67 11.63 17.08
CA GLY A 228 -20.07 12.90 16.51
C GLY A 228 -20.98 12.78 15.30
N VAL A 229 -21.31 13.92 14.69
CA VAL A 229 -22.00 13.97 13.40
C VAL A 229 -20.99 13.70 12.30
N VAL A 230 -21.25 12.68 11.49
CA VAL A 230 -20.34 12.24 10.43
C VAL A 230 -20.18 13.29 9.32
N ASN A 231 -18.99 13.34 8.74
CA ASN A 231 -18.71 14.12 7.54
C ASN A 231 -19.25 13.41 6.29
N ASN A 232 -19.71 14.18 5.32
CA ASN A 232 -20.19 13.71 4.03
C ASN A 232 -20.08 14.82 2.97
N GLY A 233 -19.96 14.45 1.69
CA GLY A 233 -19.86 15.42 0.60
C GLY A 233 -18.50 16.11 0.54
N SER A 234 -18.37 17.15 -0.27
CA SER A 234 -17.06 17.77 -0.57
C SER A 234 -16.43 18.48 0.63
N LEU A 235 -15.13 18.25 0.83
CA LEU A 235 -14.30 18.87 1.86
C LEU A 235 -12.97 19.37 1.25
N SER A 236 -12.38 20.40 1.86
CA SER A 236 -11.11 20.98 1.41
C SER A 236 -10.28 21.52 2.57
N ALA A 237 -8.97 21.43 2.44
CA ALA A 237 -7.98 22.06 3.30
C ALA A 237 -7.02 22.93 2.47
N THR A 238 -6.66 24.09 3.04
CA THR A 238 -5.56 24.92 2.54
C THR A 238 -4.29 24.55 3.30
N LEU A 239 -3.25 24.20 2.56
CA LEU A 239 -1.98 23.72 3.08
C LEU A 239 -0.87 24.70 2.68
N TYR A 240 0.27 24.64 3.36
CA TYR A 240 1.36 25.59 3.13
C TYR A 240 2.71 24.91 3.04
N ASN A 241 3.63 25.55 2.32
CA ASN A 241 5.05 25.33 2.47
C ASN A 241 5.73 26.68 2.72
N HIS A 242 6.20 26.89 3.94
CA HIS A 242 6.94 28.08 4.35
C HIS A 242 8.46 27.90 4.20
N ASN A 243 8.93 26.71 3.85
CA ASN A 243 10.33 26.32 3.79
C ASN A 243 11.09 26.58 5.10
N ASN A 244 10.41 26.33 6.22
CA ASN A 244 11.04 26.35 7.54
C ASN A 244 11.90 25.10 7.72
N THR A 245 12.99 25.23 8.49
CA THR A 245 14.01 24.19 8.69
C THR A 245 13.48 22.83 9.14
N TYR A 246 12.37 22.78 9.87
CA TYR A 246 11.86 21.54 10.47
C TYR A 246 10.57 21.00 9.86
N SER A 247 9.78 21.85 9.21
CA SER A 247 8.50 21.44 8.62
C SER A 247 8.59 21.21 7.13
N GLN A 248 9.41 22.00 6.43
CA GLN A 248 9.78 21.78 5.02
C GLN A 248 8.58 21.37 4.14
N GLY A 249 7.45 22.08 4.24
CA GLY A 249 6.28 21.82 3.40
C GLY A 249 5.41 20.62 3.74
N PHE A 250 5.79 19.81 4.74
CA PHE A 250 4.96 18.71 5.19
C PHE A 250 3.76 19.22 5.99
N ASN A 251 2.57 18.72 5.69
CA ASN A 251 1.33 19.05 6.38
C ASN A 251 0.66 17.76 6.85
N LEU A 252 0.32 17.68 8.14
CA LEU A 252 -0.39 16.54 8.70
C LEU A 252 -1.89 16.69 8.46
N ILE A 253 -2.42 15.84 7.59
CA ILE A 253 -3.84 15.76 7.26
C ILE A 253 -4.38 14.38 7.61
N GLY A 254 -5.63 14.10 7.29
CA GLY A 254 -6.12 12.74 7.37
C GLY A 254 -7.44 12.53 6.67
N ASN A 255 -7.89 11.28 6.71
CA ASN A 255 -9.17 10.89 6.12
C ASN A 255 -10.32 11.52 6.92
N PRO A 256 -11.15 12.38 6.31
CA PRO A 256 -12.25 13.04 6.98
C PRO A 256 -13.55 12.24 6.93
N TYR A 257 -13.61 11.07 6.29
CA TYR A 257 -14.85 10.31 6.10
C TYR A 257 -14.93 9.06 6.98
N PRO A 258 -16.15 8.61 7.32
CA PRO A 258 -16.40 7.36 8.04
C PRO A 258 -16.29 6.12 7.11
N SER A 259 -15.31 6.11 6.21
CA SER A 259 -14.96 5.02 5.30
C SER A 259 -13.53 5.20 4.78
N PRO A 260 -12.83 4.14 4.35
CA PRO A 260 -11.56 4.32 3.66
C PRO A 260 -11.73 5.18 2.39
N ILE A 261 -10.66 5.88 2.03
CA ILE A 261 -10.54 6.66 0.80
C ILE A 261 -9.40 6.14 -0.05
N ASP A 262 -9.54 6.24 -1.37
CA ASP A 262 -8.54 5.86 -2.35
C ASP A 262 -7.83 7.10 -2.89
N TRP A 263 -6.55 7.25 -2.56
CA TRP A 263 -5.67 8.33 -3.01
C TRP A 263 -5.48 8.38 -4.53
N ASP A 264 -5.57 7.22 -5.18
CA ASP A 264 -5.41 7.03 -6.62
C ASP A 264 -6.76 7.00 -7.34
N SER A 265 -7.85 7.33 -6.63
CA SER A 265 -9.18 7.42 -7.24
C SER A 265 -9.13 8.35 -8.46
N PRO A 266 -9.65 7.90 -9.62
CA PRO A 266 -9.55 8.65 -10.88
C PRO A 266 -10.38 9.94 -10.88
N SER A 267 -11.20 10.16 -9.85
CA SER A 267 -12.08 11.32 -9.72
C SER A 267 -12.33 11.66 -8.25
N GLY A 268 -12.74 12.91 -8.00
CA GLY A 268 -13.11 13.39 -6.66
C GLY A 268 -11.98 14.12 -5.95
N TRP A 269 -10.73 13.97 -6.39
CA TRP A 269 -9.59 14.72 -5.86
C TRP A 269 -9.36 16.05 -6.58
N THR A 270 -8.99 17.06 -5.81
CA THR A 270 -8.30 18.26 -6.29
C THR A 270 -6.99 18.40 -5.52
N LYS A 271 -5.86 18.20 -6.19
CA LYS A 271 -4.51 18.30 -5.64
C LYS A 271 -3.78 19.45 -6.35
N THR A 272 -3.75 20.64 -5.76
CA THR A 272 -3.05 21.82 -6.32
C THR A 272 -1.79 22.09 -5.51
N ASN A 273 -0.63 22.10 -6.16
CA ASN A 273 0.69 22.25 -5.52
C ASN A 273 0.94 21.21 -4.42
N ILE A 274 0.48 19.96 -4.63
CA ILE A 274 0.68 18.83 -3.72
C ILE A 274 1.43 17.75 -4.48
N ASP A 275 2.55 17.29 -3.91
CA ASP A 275 3.25 16.12 -4.45
C ASP A 275 2.39 14.88 -4.29
N ASN A 276 2.40 13.99 -5.28
CA ASN A 276 1.57 12.78 -5.32
C ASN A 276 2.17 11.64 -4.46
N ALA A 277 2.45 11.95 -3.20
CA ALA A 277 3.01 11.02 -2.23
C ALA A 277 2.29 11.09 -0.88
N LEU A 278 2.16 9.94 -0.24
CA LEU A 278 1.62 9.77 1.11
C LEU A 278 2.72 9.33 2.07
N TYR A 279 2.70 9.90 3.28
CA TYR A 279 3.67 9.60 4.32
C TYR A 279 2.94 9.17 5.59
N TYR A 280 2.94 7.87 5.86
CA TYR A 280 2.35 7.27 7.04
C TYR A 280 3.40 7.11 8.14
N PHE A 281 2.98 7.29 9.38
CA PHE A 281 3.82 7.04 10.55
C PHE A 281 3.55 5.64 11.09
N GLU A 282 4.60 4.83 11.19
CA GLU A 282 4.58 3.54 11.88
C GLU A 282 5.31 3.68 13.22
N THR A 283 4.62 3.30 14.30
CA THR A 283 5.19 3.38 15.65
C THR A 283 6.38 2.43 15.77
N SER A 284 7.39 2.86 16.54
CA SER A 284 8.42 1.93 17.01
C SER A 284 7.80 0.79 17.79
N THR A 285 8.48 -0.36 17.78
CA THR A 285 8.17 -1.49 18.67
C THR A 285 8.92 -1.43 20.00
N THR A 286 9.86 -0.48 20.17
CA THR A 286 10.71 -0.37 21.36
C THR A 286 10.72 1.01 22.02
N ASP A 287 10.35 2.07 21.28
CA ASP A 287 10.25 3.43 21.78
C ASP A 287 8.87 4.05 21.51
N GLN A 288 8.05 4.22 22.55
CA GLN A 288 6.71 4.80 22.41
C GLN A 288 6.68 6.23 21.86
N TYR A 289 7.83 6.92 21.79
CA TYR A 289 7.95 8.28 21.26
C TYR A 289 8.51 8.33 19.84
N GLY A 290 9.11 7.24 19.37
CA GLY A 290 9.75 7.12 18.08
C GLY A 290 8.92 6.33 17.07
N GLY A 291 9.35 6.38 15.82
CA GLY A 291 8.78 5.59 14.75
C GLY A 291 9.46 5.82 13.42
N THR A 292 8.93 5.17 12.40
CA THR A 292 9.41 5.24 11.03
C THR A 292 8.35 5.84 10.12
N TYR A 293 8.78 6.35 8.97
CA TYR A 293 7.88 6.84 7.95
C TYR A 293 7.84 5.88 6.77
N VAL A 294 6.63 5.45 6.43
CA VAL A 294 6.34 4.63 5.27
C VAL A 294 5.73 5.50 4.20
N THR A 295 6.26 5.39 3.00
CA THR A 295 5.89 6.24 1.89
C THR A 295 5.13 5.42 0.84
N TYR A 296 4.10 6.01 0.25
CA TYR A 296 3.42 5.50 -0.93
C TYR A 296 3.40 6.57 -2.02
N ALA A 297 3.82 6.23 -3.23
CA ALA A 297 3.75 7.09 -4.41
C ALA A 297 3.64 6.23 -5.67
N GLU A 298 2.71 6.56 -6.58
CA GLU A 298 2.53 5.90 -7.88
C GLU A 298 2.48 4.37 -7.82
N GLY A 299 1.65 3.78 -6.95
CA GLY A 299 1.59 2.31 -6.80
C GLY A 299 2.79 1.67 -6.10
N VAL A 300 3.79 2.46 -5.70
CA VAL A 300 5.01 1.98 -5.05
C VAL A 300 4.99 2.32 -3.57
N SER A 301 5.27 1.33 -2.74
CA SER A 301 5.41 1.45 -1.29
C SER A 301 6.86 1.31 -0.86
N SER A 302 7.35 2.18 0.04
CA SER A 302 8.74 2.14 0.50
C SER A 302 9.07 0.82 1.20
N ASN A 303 8.22 0.35 2.11
CA ASN A 303 8.39 -0.93 2.82
C ASN A 303 7.61 -2.10 2.21
N GLY A 304 6.78 -1.84 1.19
CA GLY A 304 5.90 -2.85 0.58
C GLY A 304 4.60 -3.09 1.34
N LEU A 305 4.22 -2.22 2.29
CA LEU A 305 3.00 -2.34 3.11
C LEU A 305 2.01 -1.17 2.91
N ALA A 306 2.47 0.08 2.74
CA ALA A 306 1.57 1.21 2.47
C ALA A 306 0.85 1.10 1.11
N THR A 307 -0.36 1.64 1.01
CA THR A 307 -1.22 1.65 -0.18
C THR A 307 -1.77 3.04 -0.48
N ASN A 308 -2.47 3.14 -1.61
CA ASN A 308 -3.38 4.22 -1.95
C ASN A 308 -4.61 4.29 -1.02
N LEU A 309 -4.95 3.21 -0.32
CA LEU A 309 -6.13 3.18 0.56
C LEU A 309 -5.77 3.76 1.92
N ILE A 310 -6.38 4.90 2.25
CA ILE A 310 -6.25 5.57 3.54
C ILE A 310 -7.48 5.20 4.38
N PRO A 311 -7.34 4.39 5.45
CA PRO A 311 -8.48 3.99 6.28
C PRO A 311 -9.20 5.16 6.94
N SER A 312 -10.43 4.92 7.39
CA SER A 312 -11.11 5.86 8.26
C SER A 312 -10.28 6.12 9.53
N MET A 313 -10.31 7.37 9.98
CA MET A 313 -9.54 7.86 11.13
C MET A 313 -8.02 7.83 10.97
N GLN A 314 -7.45 7.50 9.80
CA GLN A 314 -6.00 7.55 9.56
C GLN A 314 -5.54 8.98 9.26
N GLY A 315 -4.51 9.44 9.96
CA GLY A 315 -3.74 10.65 9.65
C GLY A 315 -2.49 10.32 8.83
N PHE A 316 -2.09 11.21 7.94
CA PHE A 316 -0.93 11.05 7.08
C PHE A 316 -0.36 12.41 6.69
N PHE A 317 0.94 12.46 6.43
CA PHE A 317 1.59 13.65 5.89
C PHE A 317 1.45 13.69 4.37
N VAL A 318 1.29 14.90 3.84
CA VAL A 318 1.49 15.25 2.42
C VAL A 318 2.47 16.42 2.33
N HIS A 319 3.12 16.58 1.19
CA HIS A 319 4.04 17.70 0.95
C HIS A 319 3.43 18.70 -0.03
N VAL A 320 3.49 19.99 0.33
CA VAL A 320 3.16 21.09 -0.57
C VAL A 320 4.42 21.42 -1.38
N THR A 321 4.32 21.35 -2.70
CA THR A 321 5.45 21.48 -3.65
C THR A 321 6.31 22.72 -3.41
N ASP A 322 7.58 22.63 -3.75
CA ASP A 322 8.51 23.76 -3.67
C ASP A 322 8.19 24.89 -4.67
N GLY A 323 8.56 26.13 -4.32
CA GLY A 323 8.30 27.28 -5.18
C GLY A 323 8.66 28.63 -4.57
N THR A 324 7.87 29.66 -4.90
CA THR A 324 8.02 30.99 -4.28
C THR A 324 7.34 31.00 -2.92
N TRP A 325 8.13 31.14 -1.86
CA TRP A 325 7.66 30.99 -0.49
C TRP A 325 6.84 32.17 0.04
N PRO A 326 5.77 31.94 0.82
CA PRO A 326 5.17 30.63 1.07
C PRO A 326 4.39 30.12 -0.15
N VAL A 327 4.47 28.82 -0.43
CA VAL A 327 3.61 28.16 -1.43
C VAL A 327 2.30 27.78 -0.75
N THR A 328 1.17 28.06 -1.41
CA THR A 328 -0.15 27.61 -0.97
C THR A 328 -0.56 26.38 -1.78
N GLY A 329 -0.89 25.30 -1.07
CA GLY A 329 -1.47 24.10 -1.63
C GLY A 329 -2.97 23.99 -1.31
N ILE A 330 -3.71 23.30 -2.17
CA ILE A 330 -5.11 22.95 -1.93
C ILE A 330 -5.24 21.45 -2.09
N LEU A 331 -5.75 20.80 -1.05
CA LEU A 331 -6.24 19.44 -1.12
C LEU A 331 -7.74 19.47 -0.89
N ALA A 332 -8.51 19.00 -1.87
CA ALA A 332 -9.96 18.82 -1.73
C ALA A 332 -10.36 17.42 -2.21
N MET A 333 -11.42 16.91 -1.62
CA MET A 333 -12.00 15.62 -1.97
C MET A 333 -13.53 15.66 -1.91
N ASP A 334 -14.22 14.82 -2.67
CA ASP A 334 -15.65 14.54 -2.53
C ASP A 334 -15.92 13.05 -2.29
N ASN A 335 -17.18 12.64 -2.25
CA ASN A 335 -17.55 11.26 -1.93
C ASN A 335 -17.03 10.22 -2.95
N SER A 336 -16.61 10.59 -4.17
CA SER A 336 -16.14 9.62 -5.17
C SER A 336 -14.76 9.04 -4.86
N VAL A 337 -14.06 9.56 -3.85
CA VAL A 337 -12.80 8.96 -3.36
C VAL A 337 -13.04 7.83 -2.35
N ARG A 338 -14.27 7.66 -1.86
CA ARG A 338 -14.59 6.70 -0.79
C ARG A 338 -14.77 5.29 -1.36
N VAL A 339 -14.23 4.29 -0.66
CA VAL A 339 -14.33 2.87 -1.05
C VAL A 339 -14.99 2.02 0.05
N THR A 340 -15.50 0.86 -0.33
CA THR A 340 -16.19 -0.09 0.57
C THR A 340 -15.29 -1.23 1.03
N ASP A 341 -14.01 -0.96 1.30
CA ASP A 341 -13.07 -1.93 1.87
C ASP A 341 -13.29 -2.02 3.40
N LEU A 342 -13.74 -3.18 3.87
CA LEU A 342 -13.97 -3.43 5.30
C LEU A 342 -12.72 -3.89 6.03
N THR A 343 -11.72 -4.39 5.32
CA THR A 343 -10.61 -5.18 5.86
C THR A 343 -9.32 -4.39 6.04
N HIS A 344 -9.27 -3.15 5.55
CA HIS A 344 -8.03 -2.37 5.54
C HIS A 344 -7.57 -1.96 6.97
N PRO A 345 -6.41 -2.47 7.45
CA PRO A 345 -5.81 -1.99 8.70
C PRO A 345 -5.20 -0.60 8.50
N LEU A 346 -4.71 0.04 9.57
CA LEU A 346 -4.09 1.38 9.52
C LEU A 346 -2.89 1.46 8.55
N THR A 347 -2.23 0.33 8.23
CA THR A 347 -1.35 0.13 7.06
C THR A 347 -1.30 -1.37 6.65
N LYS A 348 -1.57 -1.75 5.38
CA LYS A 348 -1.11 -2.99 4.66
C LYS A 348 -1.70 -3.15 3.23
N SER A 349 -0.99 -3.87 2.35
CA SER A 349 -1.05 -3.74 0.87
C SER A 349 -1.63 -4.86 0.01
N GLU A 350 -1.96 -4.49 -1.25
CA GLU A 350 -1.81 -5.30 -2.48
C GLU A 350 -0.75 -4.68 -3.41
N VAL A 351 -0.13 -5.48 -4.29
CA VAL A 351 1.07 -5.15 -5.08
C VAL A 351 0.73 -4.94 -6.56
N ASP A 352 1.25 -3.87 -7.17
CA ASP A 352 1.21 -3.65 -8.62
C ASP A 352 2.57 -3.91 -9.29
N SER A 353 2.56 -4.29 -10.57
CA SER A 353 3.71 -4.84 -11.29
C SER A 353 4.64 -3.75 -11.87
N LYS A 354 5.54 -3.18 -11.05
CA LYS A 354 6.65 -2.31 -11.51
C LYS A 354 8.00 -3.00 -11.38
N SER A 355 8.95 -2.68 -12.28
CA SER A 355 10.36 -3.07 -12.10
C SER A 355 10.98 -2.19 -11.03
N LEU A 356 11.20 -2.75 -9.84
CA LEU A 356 11.66 -2.01 -8.68
C LEU A 356 12.70 -2.79 -7.86
N ILE A 357 13.51 -2.03 -7.15
CA ILE A 357 14.56 -2.48 -6.25
C ILE A 357 14.30 -1.84 -4.90
N ARG A 358 14.13 -2.67 -3.88
CA ARG A 358 14.01 -2.22 -2.49
C ARG A 358 15.31 -2.51 -1.76
N LEU A 359 16.09 -1.46 -1.52
CA LEU A 359 17.32 -1.50 -0.74
C LEU A 359 16.99 -1.15 0.71
N THR A 360 17.60 -1.84 1.66
CA THR A 360 17.41 -1.59 3.10
C THR A 360 18.72 -1.33 3.79
N ALA A 361 18.68 -0.50 4.84
CA ALA A 361 19.74 -0.39 5.85
C ALA A 361 19.19 -0.79 7.21
N GLU A 362 19.97 -1.57 7.96
CA GLU A 362 19.66 -2.02 9.31
C GLU A 362 20.93 -2.13 10.15
N PHE A 363 20.79 -2.16 11.48
CA PHE A 363 21.89 -2.53 12.36
C PHE A 363 21.96 -4.05 12.52
N SER A 364 23.16 -4.63 12.56
CA SER A 364 23.31 -6.09 12.67
C SER A 364 22.79 -6.68 13.99
N ASP A 365 22.67 -5.86 15.03
CA ASP A 365 22.19 -6.25 16.36
C ASP A 365 20.65 -6.15 16.49
N ASP A 366 19.97 -5.53 15.52
CA ASP A 366 18.51 -5.46 15.40
C ASP A 366 18.09 -5.46 13.93
N THR A 367 17.78 -6.66 13.42
CA THR A 367 17.39 -6.88 12.03
C THR A 367 15.90 -6.64 11.77
N VAL A 368 15.14 -6.17 12.78
CA VAL A 368 13.72 -5.81 12.62
C VAL A 368 13.57 -4.30 12.37
N SER A 369 14.44 -3.50 12.99
CA SER A 369 14.54 -2.05 12.80
C SER A 369 15.23 -1.69 11.48
N VAL A 370 14.45 -1.71 10.39
CA VAL A 370 14.94 -1.52 9.02
C VAL A 370 14.39 -0.24 8.40
N ASP A 371 15.20 0.42 7.58
CA ASP A 371 14.73 1.54 6.75
C ASP A 371 14.91 1.23 5.26
N PRO A 372 13.83 1.17 4.47
CA PRO A 372 13.90 0.93 3.05
C PRO A 372 13.99 2.23 2.24
N VAL A 373 14.69 2.12 1.11
CA VAL A 373 14.58 3.05 -0.02
C VAL A 373 14.22 2.24 -1.26
N VAL A 374 13.33 2.78 -2.08
CA VAL A 374 12.90 2.12 -3.32
C VAL A 374 13.37 2.92 -4.52
N ILE A 375 13.90 2.20 -5.51
CA ILE A 375 14.23 2.72 -6.83
C ILE A 375 13.42 1.92 -7.83
N TYR A 376 12.65 2.59 -8.67
CA TYR A 376 11.90 1.95 -9.75
C TYR A 376 12.15 2.65 -11.08
N PHE A 377 11.87 1.96 -12.17
CA PHE A 377 12.11 2.47 -13.52
C PHE A 377 10.80 2.84 -14.21
N ASP A 378 10.74 4.05 -14.77
CA ASP A 378 9.59 4.57 -15.49
C ASP A 378 10.05 5.34 -16.74
N ASP A 379 9.28 5.31 -17.82
CA ASP A 379 9.63 5.99 -19.08
C ASP A 379 9.42 7.51 -19.01
N LYS A 380 8.61 7.99 -18.06
CA LYS A 380 8.37 9.41 -17.79
C LYS A 380 9.32 10.00 -16.76
N ALA A 381 10.05 9.16 -16.03
CA ALA A 381 10.94 9.62 -14.97
C ALA A 381 12.11 10.46 -15.50
N THR A 382 12.56 11.40 -14.66
CA THR A 382 13.74 12.21 -14.92
C THR A 382 14.80 11.97 -13.84
N ILE A 383 15.93 12.67 -13.91
CA ILE A 383 17.00 12.60 -12.90
C ILE A 383 16.85 13.68 -11.81
N GLU A 384 15.92 14.62 -11.99
CA GLU A 384 15.53 15.64 -11.03
C GLU A 384 14.27 15.18 -10.30
N PHE A 385 14.01 15.74 -9.11
CA PHE A 385 12.80 15.40 -8.36
C PHE A 385 11.54 15.75 -9.16
N ASP A 386 10.69 14.76 -9.38
CA ASP A 386 9.35 14.91 -9.92
C ASP A 386 8.33 14.52 -8.84
N GLY A 387 7.65 15.49 -8.27
CA GLY A 387 6.63 15.26 -7.25
C GLY A 387 5.45 14.39 -7.69
N GLN A 388 5.31 14.04 -8.98
CA GLN A 388 4.32 13.07 -9.45
C GLN A 388 4.85 11.63 -9.50
N LEU A 389 6.16 11.41 -9.45
CA LEU A 389 6.78 10.08 -9.61
C LEU A 389 7.66 9.68 -8.43
N ASP A 390 8.31 10.67 -7.81
CA ASP A 390 9.21 10.53 -6.68
C ASP A 390 8.51 10.84 -5.36
N ALA A 391 9.14 10.41 -4.26
CA ALA A 391 8.72 10.79 -2.93
C ALA A 391 9.92 11.17 -2.06
N LEU A 392 9.82 12.33 -1.42
CA LEU A 392 10.77 12.86 -0.45
C LEU A 392 11.02 11.89 0.72
N LYS A 393 12.21 11.94 1.33
CA LYS A 393 12.51 11.22 2.57
C LYS A 393 12.09 12.06 3.77
N LEU A 394 11.01 11.65 4.44
CA LEU A 394 10.74 12.08 5.81
C LEU A 394 11.57 11.21 6.78
N MET A 395 12.38 11.85 7.62
CA MET A 395 13.36 11.14 8.46
C MET A 395 12.67 10.43 9.62
N ASN A 396 12.99 9.15 9.81
CA ASN A 396 12.56 8.34 10.96
C ASN A 396 13.03 8.98 12.26
N THR A 397 12.16 8.92 13.27
CA THR A 397 12.44 9.42 14.62
C THR A 397 12.88 8.31 15.58
N ASP A 398 12.67 7.05 15.21
CA ASP A 398 13.20 5.91 15.96
C ASP A 398 14.73 5.91 15.97
N PHE A 399 15.31 5.90 17.17
CA PHE A 399 16.75 5.93 17.38
C PHE A 399 17.46 4.63 16.93
N MET A 400 16.75 3.51 16.92
CA MET A 400 17.27 2.20 16.54
C MET A 400 17.19 1.93 15.04
N VAL A 401 16.50 2.78 14.28
CA VAL A 401 16.32 2.62 12.83
C VAL A 401 17.23 3.60 12.07
N PRO A 402 18.02 3.14 11.09
CA PRO A 402 18.75 4.03 10.19
C PRO A 402 17.82 4.93 9.37
N ASN A 403 18.40 5.91 8.70
CA ASN A 403 17.71 6.73 7.70
C ASN A 403 18.45 6.60 6.37
N LEU A 404 17.97 5.71 5.51
CA LEU A 404 18.46 5.46 4.16
C LEU A 404 17.59 6.21 3.14
N TYR A 405 18.25 6.83 2.17
CA TYR A 405 17.59 7.56 1.08
C TYR A 405 18.49 7.61 -0.14
N THR A 406 17.90 7.85 -1.31
CA THR A 406 18.66 8.29 -2.48
C THR A 406 18.81 9.81 -2.45
N VAL A 407 19.80 10.33 -3.17
CA VAL A 407 19.99 11.77 -3.35
C VAL A 407 19.83 12.09 -4.83
N GLY A 408 18.80 12.88 -5.15
CA GLY A 408 18.54 13.41 -6.47
C GLY A 408 19.66 14.33 -6.97
N SER A 409 19.70 14.60 -8.27
CA SER A 409 20.74 15.46 -8.86
C SER A 409 20.70 16.91 -8.36
N ASP A 410 19.54 17.34 -7.87
CA ASP A 410 19.25 18.61 -7.20
C ASP A 410 19.60 18.63 -5.69
N GLY A 411 20.02 17.49 -5.14
CA GLY A 411 20.31 17.32 -3.71
C GLY A 411 19.11 16.87 -2.87
N THR A 412 17.94 16.66 -3.49
CA THR A 412 16.72 16.24 -2.80
C THR A 412 16.87 14.81 -2.27
N LYS A 413 16.39 14.55 -1.05
CA LYS A 413 16.47 13.24 -0.40
C LYS A 413 15.19 12.48 -0.66
N LEU A 414 15.27 11.27 -1.20
CA LEU A 414 14.09 10.51 -1.64
C LEU A 414 14.00 9.14 -0.96
N SER A 415 12.80 8.77 -0.50
CA SER A 415 12.48 7.41 -0.02
C SER A 415 11.99 6.51 -1.16
N ILE A 416 11.39 7.09 -2.20
CA ILE A 416 11.03 6.45 -3.46
C ILE A 416 11.59 7.31 -4.58
N SER A 417 12.42 6.72 -5.43
CA SER A 417 13.01 7.39 -6.59
C SER A 417 12.62 6.66 -7.88
N ALA A 418 11.97 7.41 -8.77
CA ALA A 418 11.71 7.01 -10.14
C ALA A 418 12.94 7.38 -10.99
N LEU A 419 13.45 6.44 -11.77
CA LEU A 419 14.56 6.67 -12.68
C LEU A 419 14.16 6.36 -14.11
N PRO A 420 14.70 7.08 -15.10
CA PRO A 420 14.51 6.72 -16.50
C PRO A 420 15.06 5.32 -16.76
N VAL A 421 14.42 4.58 -17.67
CA VAL A 421 14.88 3.24 -18.07
C VAL A 421 16.34 3.31 -18.53
N ILE A 422 17.21 2.58 -17.83
CA ILE A 422 18.66 2.66 -18.01
C ILE A 422 19.04 1.98 -19.33
N SER A 423 19.46 2.77 -20.31
CA SER A 423 20.08 2.28 -21.55
C SER A 423 21.61 2.26 -21.51
N ASP A 424 22.22 2.87 -20.49
CA ASP A 424 23.67 2.98 -20.33
C ASP A 424 24.30 1.75 -19.69
N THR A 425 25.60 1.55 -19.94
CA THR A 425 26.37 0.44 -19.37
C THR A 425 26.64 0.58 -17.88
N LEU A 426 26.59 1.77 -17.28
CA LEU A 426 26.71 1.95 -15.83
C LEU A 426 25.93 3.18 -15.35
N TYR A 427 24.92 2.96 -14.52
CA TYR A 427 24.19 4.02 -13.82
C TYR A 427 24.54 4.01 -12.33
N LYS A 428 24.70 5.18 -11.72
CA LYS A 428 25.06 5.32 -10.31
C LYS A 428 24.02 6.17 -9.58
N VAL A 429 23.39 5.58 -8.57
CA VAL A 429 22.47 6.27 -7.67
C VAL A 429 23.23 6.64 -6.39
N PRO A 430 23.40 7.94 -6.09
CA PRO A 430 23.95 8.35 -4.81
C PRO A 430 23.01 7.96 -3.67
N LEU A 431 23.58 7.35 -2.63
CA LEU A 431 22.85 7.02 -1.40
C LEU A 431 23.30 7.93 -0.27
N GLY A 432 22.35 8.33 0.57
CA GLY A 432 22.59 8.96 1.85
C GLY A 432 22.18 8.03 2.98
N LEU A 433 22.98 7.99 4.04
CA LEU A 433 22.69 7.25 5.26
C LEU A 433 22.86 8.17 6.47
N LYS A 434 21.84 8.31 7.30
CA LYS A 434 21.95 8.91 8.63
C LYS A 434 21.71 7.85 9.70
N ILE A 435 22.59 7.79 10.69
CA ILE A 435 22.45 6.91 11.86
C ILE A 435 22.65 7.70 13.14
N ASN A 436 21.90 7.35 14.18
CA ASN A 436 21.89 8.05 15.46
C ASN A 436 22.73 7.32 16.54
N ARG A 437 23.34 6.18 16.20
CA ARG A 437 24.24 5.43 17.08
C ARG A 437 25.35 4.77 16.30
N ASP A 438 26.47 4.51 16.97
CA ASP A 438 27.54 3.66 16.46
C ASP A 438 27.04 2.24 16.27
N GLY A 439 27.48 1.56 15.21
CA GLY A 439 27.13 0.16 15.01
C GLY A 439 27.57 -0.42 13.67
N ASN A 440 27.40 -1.73 13.55
CA ASN A 440 27.60 -2.45 12.31
C ASN A 440 26.33 -2.32 11.44
N ILE A 441 26.45 -1.65 10.30
CA ILE A 441 25.36 -1.44 9.35
C ILE A 441 25.39 -2.52 8.29
N ILE A 442 24.20 -3.00 7.91
CA ILE A 442 23.99 -3.95 6.83
C ILE A 442 23.16 -3.27 5.73
N PHE A 443 23.72 -3.20 4.53
CA PHE A 443 22.98 -2.90 3.31
C PHE A 443 22.59 -4.20 2.60
N LYS A 444 21.30 -4.37 2.28
CA LYS A 444 20.81 -5.54 1.54
C LYS A 444 19.61 -5.19 0.67
N ILE A 445 19.46 -5.92 -0.43
CA ILE A 445 18.25 -5.85 -1.26
C ILE A 445 17.20 -6.77 -0.62
N SER A 446 16.07 -6.19 -0.21
CA SER A 446 14.96 -6.94 0.41
C SER A 446 13.93 -7.42 -0.61
N SER A 447 13.80 -6.71 -1.73
CA SER A 447 12.92 -7.10 -2.84
C SER A 447 13.50 -6.67 -4.19
N LEU A 448 13.34 -7.54 -5.19
CA LEU A 448 13.55 -7.28 -6.61
C LEU A 448 12.28 -7.72 -7.33
N GLU A 449 11.63 -6.80 -8.03
CA GLU A 449 10.38 -7.07 -8.74
C GLU A 449 10.53 -6.59 -10.19
N GLY A 450 9.74 -7.19 -11.09
CA GLY A 450 9.82 -6.94 -12.53
C GLY A 450 11.04 -7.56 -13.23
N ASP A 451 11.29 -7.13 -14.48
CA ASP A 451 12.35 -7.67 -15.33
C ASP A 451 13.68 -6.94 -15.09
N LEU A 452 14.44 -7.43 -14.10
CA LEU A 452 15.75 -6.93 -13.71
C LEU A 452 16.84 -8.02 -13.77
N THR A 453 16.56 -9.16 -14.40
CA THR A 453 17.44 -10.35 -14.34
C THR A 453 18.78 -10.18 -15.06
N ASP A 454 18.85 -9.26 -16.03
CA ASP A 454 20.07 -8.97 -16.81
C ASP A 454 20.87 -7.76 -16.25
N MET A 455 20.53 -7.30 -15.03
CA MET A 455 21.19 -6.17 -14.38
C MET A 455 22.13 -6.65 -13.26
N GLU A 456 23.40 -6.28 -13.34
CA GLU A 456 24.32 -6.35 -12.20
C GLU A 456 24.00 -5.20 -11.23
N ILE A 457 23.72 -5.54 -9.97
CA ILE A 457 23.41 -4.58 -8.90
C ILE A 457 24.45 -4.70 -7.79
N PHE A 458 25.21 -3.64 -7.55
CA PHE A 458 26.26 -3.63 -6.53
C PHE A 458 26.38 -2.28 -5.83
N ILE A 459 26.78 -2.30 -4.57
CA ILE A 459 27.05 -1.09 -3.78
C ILE A 459 28.55 -0.76 -3.79
N SER A 460 28.88 0.49 -4.08
CA SER A 460 30.24 1.02 -3.96
C SER A 460 30.38 1.82 -2.66
N ASP A 461 31.46 1.58 -1.91
CA ASP A 461 31.94 2.46 -0.84
C ASP A 461 33.25 3.13 -1.31
N ILE A 462 33.19 4.43 -1.58
CA ILE A 462 34.36 5.16 -2.10
C ILE A 462 35.47 5.34 -1.05
N VAL A 463 35.14 5.32 0.24
CA VAL A 463 36.10 5.45 1.34
C VAL A 463 36.84 4.13 1.53
N ALA A 464 36.11 3.02 1.53
CA ALA A 464 36.69 1.68 1.58
C ALA A 464 37.32 1.24 0.25
N LYS A 465 37.02 1.92 -0.86
CA LYS A 465 37.40 1.57 -2.24
C LYS A 465 36.98 0.15 -2.62
N SER A 466 35.76 -0.22 -2.24
CA SER A 466 35.19 -1.55 -2.48
C SER A 466 33.90 -1.47 -3.31
N GLU A 467 33.65 -2.53 -4.08
CA GLU A 467 32.40 -2.78 -4.79
C GLU A 467 31.89 -4.14 -4.33
N ASN A 468 30.63 -4.19 -3.88
CA ASN A 468 30.05 -5.39 -3.27
C ASN A 468 28.73 -5.71 -3.98
N ASP A 469 28.67 -6.90 -4.58
CA ASP A 469 27.45 -7.44 -5.19
C ASP A 469 26.37 -7.66 -4.13
N LEU A 470 25.15 -7.20 -4.42
CA LEU A 470 23.99 -7.33 -3.53
C LEU A 470 22.95 -8.34 -4.03
N LEU A 471 23.19 -9.00 -5.18
CA LEU A 471 22.31 -10.01 -5.73
C LEU A 471 22.43 -11.34 -4.97
N SER A 472 21.47 -12.23 -5.20
CA SER A 472 21.45 -13.59 -4.63
C SER A 472 21.50 -13.62 -3.08
N GLY A 473 20.89 -12.62 -2.43
CA GLY A 473 20.82 -12.52 -0.97
C GLY A 473 22.13 -12.13 -0.28
N LYS A 474 23.10 -11.59 -1.04
CA LYS A 474 24.31 -11.01 -0.48
C LYS A 474 24.01 -9.68 0.21
N ASP A 475 24.86 -9.34 1.17
CA ASP A 475 24.81 -8.07 1.90
C ASP A 475 26.18 -7.39 1.91
N TYR A 476 26.18 -6.09 2.23
CA TYR A 476 27.38 -5.33 2.51
C TYR A 476 27.35 -4.83 3.94
N ARG A 477 28.41 -5.13 4.70
CA ARG A 477 28.50 -4.82 6.14
C ARG A 477 29.71 -3.98 6.46
N LEU A 478 29.54 -3.05 7.38
CA LEU A 478 30.61 -2.18 7.85
C LEU A 478 30.27 -1.52 9.18
N ASP A 479 31.30 -1.21 9.97
CA ASP A 479 31.13 -0.43 11.20
C ASP A 479 31.15 1.07 10.88
N LEU A 480 30.14 1.79 11.38
CA LEU A 480 30.02 3.24 11.27
C LEU A 480 29.82 3.86 12.65
N THR A 481 30.31 5.07 12.83
CA THR A 481 29.98 5.92 13.99
C THR A 481 28.69 6.70 13.72
N GLU A 482 28.03 7.21 14.76
CA GLU A 482 26.93 8.15 14.62
C GLU A 482 27.28 9.27 13.61
N GLY A 483 26.34 9.60 12.73
CA GLY A 483 26.54 10.67 11.75
C GLY A 483 25.70 10.58 10.49
N ILE A 484 26.00 11.50 9.57
CA ILE A 484 25.40 11.57 8.23
C ILE A 484 26.49 11.25 7.21
N TYR A 485 26.22 10.26 6.37
CA TYR A 485 27.09 9.74 5.34
C TYR A 485 26.45 9.98 3.96
N GLU A 486 26.79 11.12 3.37
CA GLU A 486 26.42 11.46 1.99
C GLU A 486 27.68 11.42 1.11
N ASN A 487 27.51 11.23 -0.20
CA ASN A 487 28.60 11.10 -1.18
C ASN A 487 29.58 9.94 -0.92
N ARG A 488 29.21 8.96 -0.08
CA ARG A 488 30.06 7.79 0.23
C ARG A 488 29.61 6.52 -0.49
N PHE A 489 28.31 6.24 -0.38
CA PHE A 489 27.71 5.01 -0.89
C PHE A 489 26.98 5.30 -2.19
N PHE A 490 27.13 4.39 -3.15
CA PHE A 490 26.43 4.46 -4.43
C PHE A 490 25.86 3.09 -4.75
N LEU A 491 24.58 3.03 -5.11
CA LEU A 491 24.01 1.84 -5.73
C LEU A 491 24.26 1.92 -7.23
N ASN A 492 24.90 0.91 -7.80
CA ASN A 492 25.28 0.91 -9.20
C ASN A 492 24.50 -0.17 -9.94
N PHE A 493 24.10 0.18 -11.15
CA PHE A 493 23.43 -0.70 -12.09
C PHE A 493 24.29 -0.83 -13.33
N ARG A 494 24.65 -2.06 -13.69
CA ARG A 494 25.33 -2.35 -14.95
C ARG A 494 24.47 -3.31 -15.76
N ASN A 495 24.06 -2.88 -16.94
CA ASN A 495 23.40 -3.78 -17.86
C ASN A 495 24.44 -4.80 -18.34
N VAL A 496 24.21 -6.07 -18.06
CA VAL A 496 25.00 -7.15 -18.63
C VAL A 496 24.50 -7.30 -20.05
N GLY A 497 24.98 -6.41 -20.94
CA GLY A 497 24.68 -6.53 -22.36
C GLY A 497 24.91 -7.99 -22.77
N THR A 498 24.01 -8.57 -23.56
CA THR A 498 24.13 -9.95 -24.05
C THR A 498 25.37 -10.09 -24.92
N GLY A 499 26.54 -10.09 -24.29
CA GLY A 499 27.78 -10.56 -24.85
C GLY A 499 27.55 -12.02 -25.12
N ILE A 500 27.69 -12.41 -26.37
CA ILE A 500 27.96 -13.80 -26.71
C ILE A 500 29.12 -14.18 -25.76
N PRO A 501 28.96 -15.19 -24.88
CA PRO A 501 30.06 -15.58 -24.01
C PRO A 501 31.26 -15.80 -24.91
N ASP A 502 32.36 -15.07 -24.63
CA ASP A 502 33.65 -15.38 -25.22
C ASP A 502 33.97 -16.80 -24.79
N TYR A 503 33.61 -17.73 -25.68
CA TYR A 503 33.91 -19.13 -25.48
C TYR A 503 35.43 -19.21 -25.50
N GLU A 504 36.00 -19.47 -24.33
CA GLU A 504 37.43 -19.71 -24.18
C GLU A 504 37.90 -20.61 -25.33
N ALA A 505 38.97 -20.20 -26.00
CA ALA A 505 39.53 -20.88 -27.15
C ALA A 505 39.80 -22.36 -26.82
N GLY A 506 38.84 -23.23 -27.15
CA GLY A 506 38.83 -24.63 -26.76
C GLY A 506 37.83 -25.42 -27.59
N ASN A 507 38.19 -25.70 -28.85
CA ASN A 507 37.50 -26.49 -29.89
C ASN A 507 36.51 -25.75 -30.81
N ASP A 508 37.04 -24.85 -31.65
CA ASP A 508 36.37 -24.38 -32.87
C ASP A 508 35.90 -25.59 -33.72
N LEU A 509 34.59 -25.77 -33.91
CA LEU A 509 34.00 -26.81 -34.78
C LEU A 509 34.55 -26.72 -36.21
N PHE A 510 34.72 -25.49 -36.70
CA PHE A 510 35.26 -25.22 -38.01
C PHE A 510 35.95 -23.85 -38.07
N SER A 511 36.81 -23.68 -39.07
CA SER A 511 37.31 -22.38 -39.50
C SER A 511 36.95 -22.18 -40.97
N VAL A 512 36.64 -20.94 -41.35
CA VAL A 512 36.26 -20.59 -42.70
C VAL A 512 36.84 -19.24 -43.08
N TYR A 513 37.35 -19.13 -44.30
CA TYR A 513 37.77 -17.86 -44.88
C TYR A 513 37.57 -17.90 -46.40
N CYS A 514 37.54 -16.74 -47.04
CA CYS A 514 37.37 -16.63 -48.49
C CYS A 514 38.62 -16.00 -49.11
N THR A 515 39.09 -16.57 -50.22
CA THR A 515 40.17 -16.00 -51.04
C THR A 515 39.78 -16.09 -52.51
N HIS A 516 39.77 -14.96 -53.22
CA HIS A 516 39.42 -14.87 -54.65
C HIS A 516 38.07 -15.54 -54.99
N GLY A 517 37.02 -15.24 -54.23
CA GLY A 517 35.69 -15.84 -54.41
C GLY A 517 35.54 -17.32 -54.01
N ILE A 518 36.60 -18.00 -53.60
CA ILE A 518 36.56 -19.41 -53.15
C ILE A 518 36.51 -19.45 -51.62
N LEU A 519 35.51 -20.15 -51.09
CA LEU A 519 35.35 -20.39 -49.66
C LEU A 519 36.16 -21.62 -49.24
N LYS A 520 37.11 -21.43 -48.34
CA LYS A 520 37.94 -22.48 -47.75
C LYS A 520 37.43 -22.81 -46.36
N LEU A 521 36.90 -24.01 -46.21
CA LEU A 521 36.30 -24.52 -44.98
C LEU A 521 37.20 -25.62 -44.41
N LYS A 522 37.61 -25.48 -43.15
CA LYS A 522 38.24 -26.56 -42.37
C LYS A 522 37.33 -26.96 -41.23
N ILE A 523 36.80 -28.18 -41.28
CA ILE A 523 36.01 -28.77 -40.20
C ILE A 523 36.99 -29.51 -39.29
N ASN A 524 37.14 -29.05 -38.04
CA ASN A 524 38.09 -29.63 -37.09
C ASN A 524 37.50 -30.85 -36.39
N THR A 525 36.22 -30.80 -36.01
CA THR A 525 35.50 -31.89 -35.34
C THR A 525 34.04 -31.98 -35.83
N LEU A 526 33.50 -33.19 -35.93
CA LEU A 526 32.09 -33.45 -36.28
C LEU A 526 31.41 -34.17 -35.10
N PRO A 527 30.75 -33.45 -34.18
CA PRO A 527 30.09 -34.04 -33.02
C PRO A 527 28.93 -35.02 -33.33
N ALA A 528 28.43 -35.03 -34.57
CA ALA A 528 27.34 -35.90 -35.03
C ALA A 528 27.75 -36.65 -36.30
N LYS A 529 26.86 -37.48 -36.87
CA LYS A 529 27.12 -38.23 -38.11
C LYS A 529 27.27 -37.32 -39.34
N ASP A 530 26.64 -36.16 -39.33
CA ASP A 530 26.73 -35.13 -40.36
C ASP A 530 26.76 -33.72 -39.74
N GLY A 531 27.32 -32.78 -40.50
CA GLY A 531 27.30 -31.34 -40.19
C GLY A 531 26.80 -30.55 -41.39
N THR A 532 25.97 -29.55 -41.14
CA THR A 532 25.35 -28.69 -42.16
C THR A 532 25.96 -27.30 -42.12
N LEU A 533 26.56 -26.88 -43.24
CA LEU A 533 26.99 -25.52 -43.51
C LEU A 533 25.84 -24.73 -44.14
N LEU A 534 25.49 -23.59 -43.55
CA LEU A 534 24.58 -22.61 -44.12
C LEU A 534 25.34 -21.31 -44.34
N ILE A 535 25.14 -20.70 -45.50
CA ILE A 535 25.66 -19.36 -45.81
C ILE A 535 24.44 -18.48 -45.98
N SER A 536 24.33 -17.43 -45.16
CA SER A 536 23.24 -16.45 -45.19
C SER A 536 23.74 -15.05 -45.48
N SER A 537 22.94 -14.25 -46.19
CA SER A 537 23.15 -12.80 -46.28
C SER A 537 22.79 -12.13 -44.95
N LEU A 538 23.19 -10.87 -44.76
CA LEU A 538 22.80 -10.07 -43.60
C LEU A 538 21.28 -9.84 -43.48
N THR A 539 20.52 -10.02 -44.56
CA THR A 539 19.06 -9.91 -44.57
C THR A 539 18.35 -11.24 -44.29
N GLY A 540 19.09 -12.29 -43.90
CA GLY A 540 18.54 -13.59 -43.50
C GLY A 540 18.22 -14.54 -44.65
N GLN A 541 18.47 -14.18 -45.91
CA GLN A 541 18.34 -15.12 -47.03
C GLN A 541 19.46 -16.15 -46.95
N VAL A 542 19.13 -17.44 -47.12
CA VAL A 542 20.10 -18.56 -47.07
C VAL A 542 20.38 -19.06 -48.49
N PRO A 543 21.33 -18.46 -49.23
CA PRO A 543 21.62 -18.89 -50.59
C PRO A 543 22.28 -20.27 -50.69
N ILE A 544 22.93 -20.78 -49.64
CA ILE A 544 23.64 -22.07 -49.71
C ILE A 544 23.44 -22.89 -48.44
N ILE A 545 23.13 -24.17 -48.65
CA ILE A 545 23.12 -25.21 -47.62
C ILE A 545 23.93 -26.41 -48.15
N LYS A 546 24.94 -26.86 -47.41
CA LYS A 546 25.75 -28.05 -47.76
C LYS A 546 25.96 -28.95 -46.55
N LYS A 547 25.89 -30.26 -46.77
CA LYS A 547 26.18 -31.27 -45.74
C LYS A 547 27.58 -31.86 -45.90
N TYR A 548 28.21 -32.15 -44.77
CA TYR A 548 29.52 -32.78 -44.65
C TYR A 548 29.43 -33.95 -43.66
N TYR A 549 30.10 -35.05 -43.96
CA TYR A 549 30.00 -36.31 -43.19
C TYR A 549 31.31 -36.68 -42.48
N GLY A 550 32.30 -35.79 -42.48
CA GLY A 550 33.57 -35.99 -41.78
C GLY A 550 34.35 -34.69 -41.59
N PRO A 551 35.32 -34.66 -40.67
CA PRO A 551 36.27 -33.57 -40.54
C PRO A 551 37.23 -33.54 -41.74
N GLY A 552 37.72 -32.35 -42.10
CA GLY A 552 38.59 -32.19 -43.26
C GLY A 552 38.61 -30.76 -43.81
N TYR A 553 39.40 -30.58 -44.87
CA TYR A 553 39.44 -29.34 -45.63
C TYR A 553 38.59 -29.47 -46.90
N TYR A 554 37.75 -28.45 -47.13
CA TYR A 554 36.84 -28.38 -48.24
C TYR A 554 36.93 -27.02 -48.90
N GLU A 555 36.91 -27.01 -50.22
CA GLU A 555 36.79 -25.78 -51.00
C GLU A 555 35.42 -25.74 -51.66
N LEU A 556 34.78 -24.58 -51.57
CA LEU A 556 33.48 -24.31 -52.15
C LEU A 556 33.60 -23.05 -52.99
N ASN A 557 33.19 -23.11 -54.26
CA ASN A 557 32.89 -21.91 -55.02
C ASN A 557 31.40 -21.61 -54.84
N PRO A 558 31.02 -20.63 -54.01
CA PRO A 558 29.63 -20.39 -53.66
C PRO A 558 28.88 -19.61 -54.75
N GLY A 559 29.56 -19.03 -55.74
CA GLY A 559 28.91 -18.23 -56.80
C GLY A 559 28.15 -17.00 -56.26
N LEU A 560 28.52 -16.52 -55.07
CA LEU A 560 27.88 -15.38 -54.41
C LEU A 560 28.49 -14.06 -54.89
N LYS A 561 27.68 -12.99 -54.91
CA LYS A 561 28.14 -11.63 -55.22
C LYS A 561 29.00 -11.09 -54.08
N ASN A 562 29.78 -10.04 -54.38
CA ASN A 562 30.62 -9.38 -53.38
C ASN A 562 29.76 -8.80 -52.26
N GLY A 563 30.13 -9.11 -51.01
CA GLY A 563 29.31 -8.74 -49.86
C GLY A 563 29.68 -9.48 -48.59
N VAL A 564 28.99 -9.13 -47.51
CA VAL A 564 29.12 -9.74 -46.19
C VAL A 564 28.15 -10.89 -46.04
N TYR A 565 28.65 -12.04 -45.61
CA TYR A 565 27.85 -13.24 -45.36
C TYR A 565 28.14 -13.83 -43.98
N ILE A 566 27.15 -14.49 -43.40
CA ILE A 566 27.31 -15.28 -42.18
C ILE A 566 27.36 -16.75 -42.60
N VAL A 567 28.43 -17.44 -42.21
CA VAL A 567 28.58 -18.87 -42.41
C VAL A 567 28.30 -19.57 -41.08
N SER A 568 27.20 -20.29 -40.97
CA SER A 568 26.87 -21.13 -39.82
C SER A 568 27.19 -22.59 -40.12
N PHE A 569 27.81 -23.30 -39.18
CA PHE A 569 27.97 -24.75 -39.22
C PHE A 569 27.25 -25.39 -38.04
N LEU A 570 26.36 -26.34 -38.32
CA LEU A 570 25.57 -27.06 -37.31
C LEU A 570 25.91 -28.54 -37.37
N SER A 571 26.24 -29.15 -36.23
CA SER A 571 26.48 -30.59 -36.11
C SER A 571 25.97 -31.07 -34.75
N GLY A 572 24.92 -31.89 -34.74
CA GLY A 572 24.23 -32.28 -33.50
C GLY A 572 23.59 -31.07 -32.82
N THR A 573 23.83 -30.90 -31.52
CA THR A 573 23.36 -29.74 -30.74
C THR A 573 24.27 -28.53 -30.81
N LYS A 574 25.43 -28.63 -31.49
CA LYS A 574 26.39 -27.54 -31.58
C LYS A 574 26.19 -26.72 -32.85
N ARG A 575 26.20 -25.39 -32.71
CA ARG A 575 26.19 -24.41 -33.81
C ARG A 575 27.29 -23.39 -33.59
N CYS A 576 28.08 -23.11 -34.63
CA CYS A 576 29.06 -22.03 -34.66
C CYS A 576 28.83 -21.19 -35.91
N SER A 577 29.05 -19.87 -35.85
CA SER A 577 28.90 -18.98 -37.00
C SER A 577 30.10 -18.04 -37.13
N LYS A 578 30.56 -17.79 -38.35
CA LYS A 578 31.62 -16.82 -38.65
C LYS A 578 31.15 -15.85 -39.75
N LYS A 579 31.45 -14.57 -39.57
CA LYS A 579 31.24 -13.54 -40.58
C LYS A 579 32.40 -13.57 -41.58
N ILE A 580 32.09 -13.59 -42.87
CA ILE A 580 33.07 -13.52 -43.95
C ILE A 580 32.74 -12.38 -44.89
N PHE A 581 33.77 -11.93 -45.60
CA PHE A 581 33.64 -11.02 -46.73
C PHE A 581 34.03 -11.79 -48.00
N ILE A 582 33.14 -11.80 -48.99
CA ILE A 582 33.42 -12.37 -50.31
C ILE A 582 33.76 -11.20 -51.24
N GLN A 583 34.95 -11.25 -51.84
CA GLN A 583 35.50 -10.28 -52.80
C GLN A 583 35.69 -10.89 -54.17
#